data_AF-H8ZGG1-F1
#
_entry.id   AF-H8ZGG1-F1
#
_cell.length_a   1.000
_cell.length_b   1.000
_cell.length_c   1.000
_cell.angle_alpha   90.00
_cell.angle_beta   90.00
_cell.angle_gamma   90.00
#
_symmetry.space_group_name_H-M   'P 1'
#
loop_
_entity.id
_entity.type
_entity.pdbx_description
1 polymer ?
#
loop_
_entity_poly.entity_id
_entity_poly.type
_entity_poly.pdbx_seq_one_letter_code
_entity_poly.pdbx_strand_id
1 'polypeptide(L)'
;MECMYNKRFFSPQINTDYLLKNEVIDCGYIQYKYTRDTQMDEAYKALSSSEMDVYNEKYHNNLIELFPSPTGDITIETRVNQSFIQFLRAKTTEKHSLQILAMLLLFSEGVDIPIEFTQSALKVYEADKEKGIYFEVPTVIERLNAKTGEVEKLEQKKVIRMISFFKENASKHEVLSMMKDKCSQEEVATGKFLDSPKFLIQSYIFGFIDTTERATEFIQTVHTMTEKYAPKTEAPSKGDCVYDRLFNPTSKETGTRLMALMKKTHEIINMDRAFPFTDSTQVPSYTSVPWRDPKTKAFSTNHSKDYSNCVECMILSLFCCLAYDPSDFKYKTDHMGNVSEELKEFFAPGENKSFDTTKAEFQIRWCKVVACLDEPRITYCRNRNELDIGLINMLMVIAEIVNISEEEKEKILGFSERLKEKREKEEEDD
;
A
#
# COMPACT_ATOMS: atom_id res chain seq x y z
N MET A 1 3.56 -2.42 -10.16
CA MET A 1 2.84 -3.29 -9.21
C MET A 1 2.51 -4.67 -9.77
N GLU A 2 2.11 -4.82 -11.05
CA GLU A 2 1.79 -6.15 -11.63
C GLU A 2 2.92 -7.20 -11.56
N CYS A 3 4.17 -6.81 -11.86
CA CYS A 3 5.31 -7.72 -11.66
C CYS A 3 5.47 -8.16 -10.19
N MET A 4 5.18 -7.26 -9.24
CA MET A 4 5.18 -7.56 -7.81
C MET A 4 4.02 -8.49 -7.44
N TYR A 5 2.83 -8.27 -8.03
CA TYR A 5 1.68 -9.18 -7.97
C TYR A 5 2.07 -10.60 -8.31
N ASN A 6 2.65 -10.78 -9.50
CA ASN A 6 3.04 -12.10 -9.95
C ASN A 6 4.13 -12.71 -9.07
N LYS A 7 5.11 -11.90 -8.65
CA LYS A 7 6.19 -12.37 -7.79
C LYS A 7 5.68 -12.83 -6.42
N ARG A 8 4.75 -12.12 -5.79
CA ARG A 8 4.26 -12.47 -4.44
C ARG A 8 3.25 -13.60 -4.43
N PHE A 9 2.51 -13.85 -5.52
CA PHE A 9 1.46 -14.88 -5.52
C PHE A 9 1.79 -16.15 -6.30
N PHE A 10 2.72 -16.10 -7.25
CA PHE A 10 3.06 -17.23 -8.13
C PHE A 10 4.52 -17.68 -8.04
N SER A 11 5.31 -17.12 -7.11
CA SER A 11 6.68 -17.61 -6.91
C SER A 11 6.71 -19.01 -6.31
N PRO A 12 7.49 -19.94 -6.86
CA PRO A 12 7.66 -21.27 -6.29
C PRO A 12 8.38 -21.26 -4.94
N GLN A 13 9.02 -20.15 -4.55
CA GLN A 13 9.67 -19.98 -3.25
C GLN A 13 8.71 -19.58 -2.12
N ILE A 14 7.42 -19.36 -2.43
CA ILE A 14 6.40 -19.03 -1.43
C ILE A 14 5.58 -20.29 -1.15
N ASN A 15 5.58 -20.70 0.12
CA ASN A 15 4.70 -21.72 0.64
C ASN A 15 3.33 -21.11 0.89
N THR A 16 2.39 -21.36 -0.02
CA THR A 16 1.04 -20.81 0.05
C THR A 16 0.18 -21.59 1.03
N ASP A 17 -0.52 -20.90 1.93
CA ASP A 17 -1.51 -21.54 2.81
C ASP A 17 -2.84 -21.70 2.08
N TYR A 18 -3.19 -22.93 1.72
CA TYR A 18 -4.44 -23.22 1.05
C TYR A 18 -5.09 -24.51 1.51
N LEU A 19 -6.41 -24.54 1.34
CA LEU A 19 -7.27 -25.66 1.63
C LEU A 19 -8.05 -26.02 0.37
N LEU A 20 -7.93 -27.28 -0.06
CA LEU A 20 -8.73 -27.84 -1.15
C LEU A 20 -9.74 -28.82 -0.55
N LYS A 21 -11.03 -28.51 -0.71
CA LYS A 21 -12.14 -29.35 -0.24
C LYS A 21 -13.00 -29.80 -1.42
N ASN A 22 -13.50 -31.02 -1.33
CA ASN A 22 -14.49 -31.54 -2.26
C ASN A 22 -15.86 -31.38 -1.59
N GLU A 23 -16.74 -30.61 -2.18
CA GLU A 23 -18.13 -30.49 -1.76
C GLU A 23 -18.99 -31.24 -2.79
N VAL A 24 -19.77 -32.23 -2.34
CA VAL A 24 -20.77 -32.89 -3.19
C VAL A 24 -22.01 -32.00 -3.17
N ILE A 25 -22.34 -31.43 -4.31
CA ILE A 25 -23.60 -30.68 -4.44
C ILE A 25 -24.72 -31.67 -4.81
N ASP A 26 -25.95 -31.25 -4.57
CA ASP A 26 -27.15 -31.95 -5.01
C ASP A 26 -27.01 -32.35 -6.49
N CYS A 27 -27.42 -33.58 -6.80
CA CYS A 27 -27.19 -34.30 -8.07
C CYS A 27 -25.84 -35.05 -8.22
N GLY A 28 -24.98 -35.12 -7.18
CA GLY A 28 -23.80 -35.99 -7.19
C GLY A 28 -22.58 -35.44 -7.94
N TYR A 29 -22.60 -34.16 -8.30
CA TYR A 29 -21.42 -33.48 -8.86
C TYR A 29 -20.45 -33.10 -7.74
N ILE A 30 -19.18 -33.39 -7.94
CA ILE A 30 -18.10 -32.97 -7.05
C ILE A 30 -17.65 -31.56 -7.48
N GLN A 31 -17.83 -30.58 -6.60
CA GLN A 31 -17.21 -29.27 -6.74
C GLN A 31 -15.96 -29.19 -5.87
N TYR A 32 -14.87 -28.71 -6.47
CA TYR A 32 -13.65 -28.41 -5.75
C TYR A 32 -13.69 -26.97 -5.27
N LYS A 33 -13.63 -26.77 -3.96
CA LYS A 33 -13.54 -25.47 -3.32
C LYS A 33 -12.10 -25.24 -2.87
N TYR A 34 -11.47 -24.24 -3.46
CA TYR A 34 -10.14 -23.77 -3.11
C TYR A 34 -10.27 -22.51 -2.24
N THR A 35 -9.71 -22.56 -1.04
CA THR A 35 -9.60 -21.41 -0.13
C THR A 35 -8.13 -21.16 0.15
N ARG A 36 -7.66 -19.92 0.02
CA ARG A 36 -6.28 -19.51 0.35
C ARG A 36 -6.33 -18.44 1.44
N ASP A 37 -5.46 -18.54 2.43
CA ASP A 37 -5.20 -17.45 3.37
C ASP A 37 -3.84 -16.81 3.04
N THR A 38 -3.86 -15.71 2.29
CA THR A 38 -2.66 -15.00 1.86
C THR A 38 -1.87 -14.38 3.01
N GLN A 39 -2.46 -14.25 4.20
CA GLN A 39 -1.77 -13.75 5.40
C GLN A 39 -0.91 -14.82 6.07
N MET A 40 -1.20 -16.09 5.77
CA MET A 40 -0.48 -17.25 6.30
C MET A 40 0.60 -17.77 5.34
N ASP A 41 0.79 -17.09 4.20
CA ASP A 41 1.88 -17.39 3.27
C ASP A 41 3.25 -17.19 3.96
N GLU A 42 4.16 -18.13 3.75
CA GLU A 42 5.53 -18.09 4.27
C GLU A 42 6.55 -18.34 3.14
N ALA A 43 7.81 -17.94 3.34
CA ALA A 43 8.86 -18.40 2.43
C ALA A 43 9.18 -19.88 2.69
N TYR A 44 9.49 -20.64 1.64
CA TYR A 44 10.07 -21.96 1.83
C TYR A 44 11.42 -21.84 2.56
N LYS A 45 11.63 -22.72 3.53
CA LYS A 45 12.90 -22.83 4.25
C LYS A 45 14.00 -23.34 3.32
N ALA A 46 15.20 -22.78 3.44
CA ALA A 46 16.35 -23.23 2.69
C ALA A 46 16.63 -24.72 2.98
N LEU A 47 16.62 -25.55 1.93
CA LEU A 47 16.90 -26.99 2.03
C LEU A 47 18.39 -27.29 2.22
N SER A 48 19.26 -26.37 1.77
CA SER A 48 20.70 -26.46 1.91
C SER A 48 21.26 -25.23 2.61
N SER A 49 22.49 -25.32 3.12
CA SER A 49 23.22 -24.17 3.65
C SER A 49 23.92 -23.35 2.56
N SER A 50 23.52 -23.51 1.28
CA SER A 50 24.07 -22.68 0.20
C SER A 50 23.70 -21.22 0.44
N GLU A 51 24.64 -20.32 0.16
CA GLU A 51 24.44 -18.89 0.40
C GLU A 51 23.23 -18.34 -0.36
N MET A 52 23.01 -18.84 -1.57
CA MET A 52 21.90 -18.44 -2.42
C MET A 52 20.54 -19.01 -1.98
N ASP A 53 20.48 -20.20 -1.39
CA ASP A 53 19.23 -20.71 -0.81
C ASP A 53 18.83 -19.91 0.44
N VAL A 54 19.80 -19.58 1.28
CA VAL A 54 19.58 -18.71 2.46
C VAL A 54 19.18 -17.30 2.02
N TYR A 55 19.78 -16.77 0.96
CA TYR A 55 19.35 -15.51 0.35
C TYR A 55 17.90 -15.59 -0.11
N ASN A 56 17.53 -16.64 -0.85
CA ASN A 56 16.17 -16.80 -1.39
C ASN A 56 15.12 -16.87 -0.27
N GLU A 57 15.38 -17.63 0.80
CA GLU A 57 14.49 -17.66 1.97
C GLU A 57 14.34 -16.26 2.59
N LYS A 58 15.46 -15.58 2.86
CA LYS A 58 15.44 -14.23 3.46
C LYS A 58 14.73 -13.23 2.53
N TYR A 59 14.98 -13.28 1.23
CA TYR A 59 14.37 -12.39 0.24
C TYR A 59 12.85 -12.56 0.23
N HIS A 60 12.35 -13.79 0.14
CA HIS A 60 10.91 -14.05 0.07
C HIS A 60 10.20 -13.74 1.40
N ASN A 61 10.86 -13.92 2.55
CA ASN A 61 10.34 -13.44 3.83
C ASN A 61 10.17 -11.92 3.83
N ASN A 62 11.19 -11.17 3.41
CA ASN A 62 11.11 -9.70 3.29
C ASN A 62 10.07 -9.26 2.26
N LEU A 63 9.94 -9.98 1.13
CA LEU A 63 8.92 -9.75 0.11
C LEU A 63 7.51 -9.83 0.71
N ILE A 64 7.21 -10.89 1.48
CA ILE A 64 5.91 -11.08 2.14
C ILE A 64 5.65 -9.97 3.17
N GLU A 65 6.67 -9.57 3.94
CA GLU A 65 6.53 -8.54 4.96
C GLU A 65 6.37 -7.12 4.39
N LEU A 66 7.05 -6.81 3.29
CA LEU A 66 6.97 -5.51 2.62
C LEU A 66 5.73 -5.37 1.73
N PHE A 67 5.23 -6.49 1.20
CA PHE A 67 4.08 -6.56 0.30
C PHE A 67 3.02 -7.54 0.83
N PRO A 68 2.36 -7.21 1.95
CA PRO A 68 1.26 -7.99 2.50
C PRO A 68 0.03 -8.00 1.57
N SER A 69 -0.84 -8.96 1.81
CA SER A 69 -2.13 -9.11 1.13
C SER A 69 -3.21 -9.53 2.12
N PRO A 70 -3.79 -8.59 2.90
CA PRO A 70 -4.83 -8.92 3.86
C PRO A 70 -6.22 -9.07 3.23
N THR A 71 -6.43 -8.57 2.01
CA THR A 71 -7.71 -8.65 1.29
C THR A 71 -7.63 -9.42 -0.03
N GLY A 72 -6.50 -10.07 -0.32
CA GLY A 72 -6.23 -10.77 -1.59
C GLY A 72 -5.49 -9.93 -2.64
N ASP A 73 -5.40 -8.62 -2.44
CA ASP A 73 -4.60 -7.71 -3.27
C ASP A 73 -3.28 -7.34 -2.60
N ILE A 74 -2.27 -7.04 -3.40
CA ILE A 74 -0.98 -6.56 -2.88
C ILE A 74 -1.04 -5.10 -2.52
N THR A 75 -0.53 -4.80 -1.34
CA THR A 75 -0.34 -3.45 -0.87
C THR A 75 0.91 -3.36 0.00
N ILE A 76 1.38 -2.14 0.26
CA ILE A 76 2.37 -1.88 1.32
C ILE A 76 1.67 -1.57 2.66
N GLU A 77 0.36 -1.35 2.63
CA GLU A 77 -0.44 -1.00 3.79
C GLU A 77 -0.71 -2.22 4.64
N THR A 78 -0.58 -2.11 5.96
CA THR A 78 -0.90 -3.22 6.85
C THR A 78 -1.15 -2.80 8.28
N ARG A 79 -2.04 -3.54 8.95
CA ARG A 79 -2.32 -3.43 10.38
C ARG A 79 -1.36 -4.29 11.22
N VAL A 80 -0.56 -5.15 10.58
CA VAL A 80 0.41 -6.03 11.23
C VAL A 80 1.44 -5.21 12.00
N ASN A 81 1.66 -5.60 13.25
CA ASN A 81 2.63 -4.97 14.13
C ASN A 81 4.05 -5.10 13.57
N GLN A 82 4.88 -4.09 13.87
CA GLN A 82 6.28 -4.03 13.44
C GLN A 82 6.48 -3.96 11.91
N SER A 83 5.46 -3.54 11.17
CA SER A 83 5.55 -3.39 9.72
C SER A 83 6.41 -2.19 9.34
N PHE A 84 7.08 -2.28 8.20
CA PHE A 84 7.98 -1.22 7.73
C PHE A 84 7.24 0.10 7.46
N ILE A 85 6.00 0.03 6.96
CA ILE A 85 5.17 1.22 6.71
C ILE A 85 4.86 1.97 8.00
N GLN A 86 4.54 1.25 9.10
CA GLN A 86 4.29 1.85 10.40
C GLN A 86 5.54 2.50 10.96
N PHE A 87 6.71 1.86 10.79
CA PHE A 87 7.98 2.43 11.18
C PHE A 87 8.28 3.73 10.43
N LEU A 88 8.10 3.77 9.10
CA LEU A 88 8.35 4.96 8.29
C LEU A 88 7.39 6.11 8.60
N ARG A 89 6.13 5.84 8.96
CA ARG A 89 5.11 6.84 9.30
C ARG A 89 5.06 7.20 10.79
N ALA A 90 5.87 6.57 11.64
CA ALA A 90 5.91 6.88 13.06
C ALA A 90 6.42 8.31 13.28
N LYS A 91 5.81 9.07 14.19
CA LYS A 91 6.19 10.47 14.51
C LYS A 91 7.68 10.66 14.78
N THR A 92 8.34 9.67 15.37
CA THR A 92 9.77 9.70 15.69
C THR A 92 10.68 9.48 14.47
N THR A 93 10.16 8.90 13.39
CA THR A 93 10.91 8.39 12.24
C THR A 93 10.53 9.10 10.94
N GLU A 94 9.31 9.65 10.85
CA GLU A 94 8.71 10.23 9.64
C GLU A 94 9.61 11.24 8.92
N LYS A 95 10.25 12.15 9.67
CA LYS A 95 11.21 13.13 9.16
C LYS A 95 12.43 12.51 8.45
N HIS A 96 12.74 11.26 8.74
CA HIS A 96 13.86 10.51 8.17
C HIS A 96 13.38 9.39 7.23
N SER A 97 12.08 9.29 6.93
CA SER A 97 11.51 8.22 6.10
C SER A 97 12.15 8.13 4.71
N LEU A 98 12.30 9.27 4.02
CA LEU A 98 12.95 9.33 2.70
C LEU A 98 14.44 8.99 2.76
N GLN A 99 15.13 9.36 3.85
CA GLN A 99 16.54 9.01 4.04
C GLN A 99 16.74 7.51 4.27
N ILE A 100 15.82 6.85 5.00
CA ILE A 100 15.83 5.40 5.17
C ILE A 100 15.59 4.70 3.84
N LEU A 101 14.61 5.15 3.05
CA LEU A 101 14.35 4.59 1.72
C LEU A 101 15.55 4.79 0.77
N ALA A 102 16.17 5.97 0.80
CA ALA A 102 17.36 6.26 0.02
C ALA A 102 18.55 5.38 0.44
N MET A 103 18.73 5.15 1.74
CA MET A 103 19.74 4.23 2.27
C MET A 103 19.54 2.80 1.74
N LEU A 104 18.30 2.28 1.77
CA LEU A 104 17.99 0.93 1.27
C LEU A 104 18.20 0.82 -0.25
N LEU A 105 17.84 1.85 -1.01
CA LEU A 105 18.12 1.93 -2.44
C LEU A 105 19.63 1.89 -2.69
N LEU A 106 20.42 2.68 -1.95
CA LEU A 106 21.88 2.70 -2.09
C LEU A 106 22.54 1.38 -1.71
N PHE A 107 22.07 0.69 -0.67
CA PHE A 107 22.50 -0.69 -0.38
C PHE A 107 22.24 -1.63 -1.57
N SER A 108 21.08 -1.50 -2.23
CA SER A 108 20.77 -2.31 -3.41
C SER A 108 21.61 -2.00 -4.66
N GLU A 109 22.26 -0.83 -4.68
CA GLU A 109 23.22 -0.42 -5.73
C GLU A 109 24.67 -0.78 -5.39
N GLY A 110 24.90 -1.38 -4.22
CA GLY A 110 26.20 -1.81 -3.75
C GLY A 110 27.00 -0.75 -2.98
N VAL A 111 26.35 0.29 -2.48
CA VAL A 111 27.00 1.36 -1.69
C VAL A 111 27.09 0.94 -0.23
N ASP A 112 28.29 1.01 0.34
CA ASP A 112 28.51 0.75 1.77
C ASP A 112 28.20 2.01 2.60
N ILE A 113 27.13 1.95 3.38
CA ILE A 113 26.71 3.00 4.31
C ILE A 113 26.94 2.49 5.75
N PRO A 114 27.75 3.20 6.56
CA PRO A 114 28.02 2.74 7.91
C PRO A 114 26.81 2.94 8.82
N ILE A 115 26.21 1.83 9.25
CA ILE A 115 25.08 1.81 10.19
C ILE A 115 25.32 0.91 11.39
N GLU A 116 24.69 1.25 12.52
CA GLU A 116 24.69 0.48 13.76
C GLU A 116 23.29 0.44 14.38
N PHE A 117 22.90 -0.76 14.84
CA PHE A 117 21.71 -0.93 15.68
C PHE A 117 22.14 -0.98 17.15
N THR A 118 21.64 -0.05 17.94
CA THR A 118 21.72 -0.10 19.40
C THR A 118 20.42 -0.71 19.95
N GLN A 119 20.35 -0.89 21.28
CA GLN A 119 19.12 -1.34 21.94
C GLN A 119 17.93 -0.39 21.70
N SER A 120 18.18 0.89 21.40
CA SER A 120 17.14 1.92 21.31
C SER A 120 17.03 2.59 19.95
N ALA A 121 18.01 2.46 19.06
CA ALA A 121 18.06 3.23 17.82
C ALA A 121 18.87 2.60 16.69
N LEU A 122 18.50 2.98 15.46
CA LEU A 122 19.31 2.83 14.27
C LEU A 122 20.09 4.13 14.07
N LYS A 123 21.41 4.03 14.10
CA LYS A 123 22.34 5.13 13.84
C LYS A 123 22.93 4.97 12.45
N VAL A 124 22.83 6.02 11.64
CA VAL A 124 23.48 6.13 10.35
C VAL A 124 24.60 7.15 10.48
N TYR A 125 25.84 6.71 10.24
CA TYR A 125 27.03 7.55 10.40
C TYR A 125 27.36 8.28 9.12
N GLU A 126 28.09 9.38 9.26
CA GLU A 126 28.78 10.01 8.14
C GLU A 126 29.75 9.01 7.46
N ALA A 127 30.05 9.24 6.17
CA ALA A 127 30.95 8.37 5.40
C ALA A 127 32.33 8.22 6.07
N ASP A 128 32.78 9.31 6.69
CA ASP A 128 33.86 9.30 7.67
C ASP A 128 33.23 9.23 9.07
N LYS A 129 33.31 8.07 9.72
CA LYS A 129 32.70 7.83 11.04
C LYS A 129 33.18 8.81 12.10
N GLU A 130 34.37 9.39 11.97
CA GLU A 130 34.90 10.38 12.91
C GLU A 130 34.10 11.69 12.89
N LYS A 131 33.39 11.97 11.79
CA LYS A 131 32.49 13.13 11.68
C LYS A 131 31.16 12.94 12.42
N GLY A 132 30.90 11.74 12.94
CA GLY A 132 29.77 11.44 13.81
C GLY A 132 28.55 10.88 13.09
N ILE A 133 27.39 11.07 13.72
CA ILE A 133 26.09 10.51 13.28
C ILE A 133 25.45 11.48 12.28
N TYR A 134 25.08 10.97 11.10
CA TYR A 134 24.34 11.72 10.09
C TYR A 134 22.85 11.82 10.45
N PHE A 135 22.23 10.71 10.83
CA PHE A 135 20.90 10.70 11.46
C PHE A 135 20.69 9.48 12.35
N GLU A 136 19.73 9.59 13.26
CA GLU A 136 19.34 8.54 14.18
C GLU A 136 17.82 8.43 14.25
N VAL A 137 17.30 7.20 14.26
CA VAL A 137 15.88 6.92 14.41
C VAL A 137 15.66 5.86 15.50
N PRO A 138 14.67 6.02 16.40
CA PRO A 138 14.38 5.02 17.42
C PRO A 138 13.96 3.67 16.82
N THR A 139 14.42 2.56 17.39
CA THR A 139 13.98 1.20 17.01
C THR A 139 12.69 0.77 17.71
N VAL A 140 12.18 1.62 18.60
CA VAL A 140 10.90 1.45 19.30
C VAL A 140 9.99 2.59 18.90
N ILE A 141 8.81 2.26 18.39
CA ILE A 141 7.79 3.25 18.04
C ILE A 141 6.62 3.16 19.01
N GLU A 142 5.97 4.30 19.24
CA GLU A 142 4.75 4.39 20.04
C GLU A 142 3.53 4.28 19.14
N ARG A 143 2.56 3.45 19.54
CA ARG A 143 1.29 3.25 18.83
C ARG A 143 0.13 3.42 19.80
N LEU A 144 -0.91 4.13 19.38
CA LEU A 144 -2.16 4.18 20.13
C LEU A 144 -2.96 2.88 19.87
N ASN A 145 -3.27 2.14 20.92
CA ASN A 145 -4.17 1.00 20.84
C ASN A 145 -5.60 1.53 20.67
N ALA A 146 -6.25 1.17 19.56
CA ALA A 146 -7.60 1.62 19.24
C ALA A 146 -8.67 1.10 20.22
N LYS A 147 -8.44 -0.06 20.87
CA LYS A 147 -9.38 -0.67 21.80
C LYS A 147 -9.26 -0.10 23.21
N THR A 148 -8.04 0.11 23.69
CA THR A 148 -7.79 0.55 25.08
C THR A 148 -7.55 2.06 25.19
N GLY A 149 -7.18 2.73 24.09
CA GLY A 149 -6.75 4.12 24.09
C GLY A 149 -5.36 4.35 24.71
N GLU A 150 -4.64 3.28 25.06
CA GLU A 150 -3.31 3.35 25.67
C GLU A 150 -2.20 3.41 24.62
N VAL A 151 -1.04 3.95 24.99
CA VAL A 151 0.14 4.01 24.13
C VAL A 151 1.01 2.78 24.37
N GLU A 152 1.14 1.95 23.34
CA GLU A 152 1.99 0.76 23.33
C GLU A 152 3.34 1.07 22.71
N LYS A 153 4.41 0.49 23.27
CA LYS A 153 5.77 0.57 22.73
C LYS A 153 6.09 -0.71 21.96
N LEU A 154 6.43 -0.56 20.67
CA LEU A 154 6.65 -1.68 19.76
C LEU A 154 8.10 -1.70 19.27
N GLU A 155 8.87 -2.70 19.70
CA GLU A 155 10.20 -2.99 19.16
C GLU A 155 10.11 -3.45 17.70
N GLN A 156 10.81 -2.77 16.79
CA GLN A 156 10.73 -3.00 15.35
C GLN A 156 11.68 -4.11 14.86
N LYS A 157 11.57 -5.32 15.42
CA LYS A 157 12.49 -6.44 15.12
C LYS A 157 12.49 -6.82 13.64
N LYS A 158 11.32 -6.83 13.01
CA LYS A 158 11.17 -7.11 11.57
C LYS A 158 11.92 -6.10 10.71
N VAL A 159 11.75 -4.81 11.00
CA VAL A 159 12.46 -3.71 10.31
C VAL A 159 13.98 -3.85 10.46
N ILE A 160 14.48 -4.16 11.66
CA ILE A 160 15.92 -4.37 11.90
C ILE A 160 16.46 -5.52 11.04
N ARG A 161 15.72 -6.64 10.96
CA ARG A 161 16.09 -7.79 10.11
C ARG A 161 16.10 -7.41 8.64
N MET A 162 15.10 -6.66 8.19
CA MET A 162 15.00 -6.19 6.80
C MET A 162 16.15 -5.26 6.42
N ILE A 163 16.43 -4.22 7.22
CA ILE A 163 17.55 -3.31 6.93
C ILE A 163 18.90 -4.06 6.95
N SER A 164 19.07 -4.99 7.91
CA SER A 164 20.26 -5.86 7.95
C SER A 164 20.38 -6.71 6.69
N PHE A 165 19.29 -7.25 6.16
CA PHE A 165 19.28 -7.99 4.90
C PHE A 165 19.79 -7.15 3.72
N PHE A 166 19.34 -5.89 3.57
CA PHE A 166 19.86 -5.01 2.52
C PHE A 166 21.36 -4.72 2.70
N LYS A 167 21.78 -4.40 3.93
CA LYS A 167 23.19 -4.14 4.25
C LYS A 167 24.10 -5.34 3.96
N GLU A 168 23.70 -6.53 4.39
CA GLU A 168 24.46 -7.78 4.20
C GLU A 168 24.67 -8.12 2.72
N ASN A 169 23.73 -7.76 1.85
CA ASN A 169 23.77 -8.09 0.43
C ASN A 169 24.36 -6.96 -0.44
N ALA A 170 24.65 -5.79 0.14
CA ALA A 170 25.23 -4.65 -0.58
C ALA A 170 26.66 -4.93 -1.11
N SER A 171 27.37 -5.94 -0.60
CA SER A 171 28.72 -6.31 -1.06
C SER A 171 28.76 -7.59 -1.90
N LYS A 172 27.61 -8.25 -2.10
CA LYS A 172 27.56 -9.58 -2.73
C LYS A 172 27.36 -9.47 -4.23
N HIS A 173 28.41 -9.77 -5.00
CA HIS A 173 28.37 -9.67 -6.46
C HIS A 173 27.24 -10.49 -7.10
N GLU A 174 26.99 -11.73 -6.63
CA GLU A 174 25.91 -12.57 -7.18
C GLU A 174 24.54 -11.90 -7.05
N VAL A 175 24.26 -11.28 -5.90
CA VAL A 175 23.01 -10.57 -5.64
C VAL A 175 22.91 -9.29 -6.46
N LEU A 176 23.98 -8.48 -6.48
CA LEU A 176 24.02 -7.23 -7.26
C LEU A 176 23.87 -7.49 -8.77
N SER A 177 24.34 -8.64 -9.26
CA SER A 177 24.26 -9.00 -10.67
C SER A 177 22.89 -9.50 -11.15
N MET A 178 21.91 -9.70 -10.24
CA MET A 178 20.58 -10.23 -10.57
C MET A 178 19.74 -9.30 -11.43
N MET A 179 19.96 -7.99 -11.31
CA MET A 179 19.32 -6.97 -12.11
C MET A 179 20.41 -6.19 -12.82
N LYS A 180 20.38 -6.19 -14.16
CA LYS A 180 21.25 -5.31 -14.94
C LYS A 180 20.49 -4.02 -15.21
N ASP A 181 21.21 -2.92 -15.36
CA ASP A 181 20.61 -1.64 -15.77
C ASP A 181 20.29 -1.60 -17.27
N LYS A 182 19.81 -2.72 -17.82
CA LYS A 182 19.49 -2.89 -19.24
C LYS A 182 18.15 -3.61 -19.35
N CYS A 183 17.06 -2.86 -19.55
CA CYS A 183 15.73 -3.43 -19.81
C CYS A 183 15.69 -4.12 -21.19
N SER A 184 16.37 -5.26 -21.31
CA SER A 184 16.43 -6.09 -22.51
C SER A 184 15.29 -7.10 -22.49
N GLN A 185 14.82 -7.52 -23.66
CA GLN A 185 13.78 -8.53 -23.77
C GLN A 185 14.18 -9.85 -23.09
N GLU A 186 15.45 -10.24 -23.18
CA GLU A 186 15.97 -11.44 -22.52
C GLU A 186 15.90 -11.34 -21.00
N GLU A 187 16.31 -10.20 -20.43
CA GLU A 187 16.24 -9.98 -18.97
C GLU A 187 14.79 -10.04 -18.47
N VAL A 188 13.87 -9.37 -19.17
CA VAL A 188 12.44 -9.42 -18.87
C VAL A 188 11.90 -10.84 -18.97
N ALA A 189 12.29 -11.59 -20.01
CA ALA A 189 11.85 -12.98 -20.21
C ALA A 189 12.37 -13.92 -19.12
N THR A 190 13.59 -13.70 -18.60
CA THR A 190 14.15 -14.54 -17.53
C THR A 190 13.55 -14.23 -16.15
N GLY A 191 13.06 -13.00 -15.94
CA GLY A 191 12.48 -12.56 -14.66
C GLY A 191 13.47 -12.50 -13.49
N LYS A 192 14.77 -12.74 -13.70
CA LYS A 192 15.79 -12.82 -12.63
C LYS A 192 15.87 -11.55 -11.78
N PHE A 193 15.63 -10.39 -12.39
CA PHE A 193 15.63 -9.12 -11.69
C PHE A 193 14.57 -9.04 -10.59
N LEU A 194 13.49 -9.83 -10.67
CA LEU A 194 12.43 -9.89 -9.67
C LEU A 194 12.88 -10.50 -8.34
N ASP A 195 14.05 -11.14 -8.30
CA ASP A 195 14.70 -11.66 -7.09
C ASP A 195 15.78 -10.69 -6.53
N SER A 196 15.98 -9.52 -7.16
CA SER A 196 16.98 -8.56 -6.73
C SER A 196 16.46 -7.66 -5.59
N PRO A 197 17.32 -7.26 -4.62
CA PRO A 197 16.94 -6.28 -3.59
C PRO A 197 16.55 -4.94 -4.22
N LYS A 198 17.14 -4.61 -5.38
CA LYS A 198 16.88 -3.39 -6.15
C LYS A 198 15.43 -3.32 -6.62
N PHE A 199 14.93 -4.38 -7.26
CA PHE A 199 13.51 -4.45 -7.65
C PHE A 199 12.58 -4.36 -6.44
N LEU A 200 12.92 -5.05 -5.35
CA LEU A 200 12.13 -5.06 -4.12
C LEU A 200 11.96 -3.66 -3.53
N ILE A 201 13.07 -2.93 -3.31
CA ILE A 201 13.02 -1.59 -2.72
C ILE A 201 12.46 -0.55 -3.68
N GLN A 202 12.77 -0.61 -4.98
CA GLN A 202 12.19 0.30 -5.97
C GLN A 202 10.67 0.16 -6.04
N SER A 203 10.14 -1.06 -6.00
CA SER A 203 8.70 -1.32 -5.96
C SER A 203 8.06 -0.75 -4.68
N TYR A 204 8.77 -0.82 -3.54
CA TYR A 204 8.28 -0.32 -2.27
C TYR A 204 8.27 1.22 -2.26
N ILE A 205 9.34 1.84 -2.75
CA ILE A 205 9.45 3.30 -2.92
C ILE A 205 8.31 3.80 -3.82
N PHE A 206 8.04 3.11 -4.93
CA PHE A 206 6.93 3.45 -5.82
C PHE A 206 5.57 3.38 -5.10
N GLY A 207 5.35 2.39 -4.24
CA GLY A 207 4.12 2.30 -3.44
C GLY A 207 4.03 3.35 -2.32
N PHE A 208 5.18 3.79 -1.78
CA PHE A 208 5.24 4.72 -0.65
C PHE A 208 5.16 6.20 -1.06
N ILE A 209 5.70 6.55 -2.22
CA ILE A 209 5.72 7.92 -2.74
C ILE A 209 4.48 8.11 -3.63
N ASP A 210 3.53 8.90 -3.15
CA ASP A 210 2.23 9.09 -3.78
C ASP A 210 2.07 10.45 -4.48
N THR A 211 2.93 11.44 -4.17
CA THR A 211 2.91 12.80 -4.76
C THR A 211 4.20 13.18 -5.50
N THR A 212 4.10 14.17 -6.39
CA THR A 212 5.23 14.68 -7.18
C THR A 212 6.23 15.43 -6.30
N GLU A 213 5.74 16.14 -5.29
CA GLU A 213 6.55 16.88 -4.32
C GLU A 213 7.42 15.90 -3.52
N ARG A 214 6.80 14.84 -2.99
CA ARG A 214 7.49 13.76 -2.25
C ARG A 214 8.50 13.03 -3.14
N ALA A 215 8.17 12.80 -4.40
CA ALA A 215 9.10 12.23 -5.37
C ALA A 215 10.33 13.14 -5.57
N THR A 216 10.11 14.45 -5.67
CA THR A 216 11.19 15.45 -5.82
C THR A 216 12.09 15.46 -4.58
N GLU A 217 11.51 15.50 -3.38
CA GLU A 217 12.25 15.41 -2.10
C GLU A 217 13.07 14.12 -2.02
N PHE A 218 12.49 13.00 -2.45
CA PHE A 218 13.17 11.71 -2.44
C PHE A 218 14.37 11.71 -3.39
N ILE A 219 14.19 12.20 -4.62
CA ILE A 219 15.27 12.30 -5.61
C ILE A 219 16.42 13.17 -5.08
N GLN A 220 16.10 14.32 -4.46
CA GLN A 220 17.10 15.19 -3.82
C GLN A 220 17.82 14.50 -2.67
N THR A 221 17.10 13.70 -1.88
CA THR A 221 17.66 12.92 -0.77
C THR A 221 18.61 11.84 -1.29
N VAL A 222 18.20 11.08 -2.30
CA VAL A 222 19.06 10.07 -2.95
C VAL A 222 20.30 10.73 -3.54
N HIS A 223 20.17 11.87 -4.22
CA HIS A 223 21.32 12.61 -4.76
C HIS A 223 22.31 12.99 -3.68
N THR A 224 21.84 13.64 -2.61
CA THR A 224 22.66 14.06 -1.47
C THR A 224 23.38 12.89 -0.81
N MET A 225 22.68 11.76 -0.63
CA MET A 225 23.29 10.57 -0.03
C MET A 225 24.26 9.87 -1.00
N THR A 226 23.97 9.88 -2.30
CA THR A 226 24.88 9.32 -3.33
C THR A 226 26.19 10.11 -3.35
N GLU A 227 26.15 11.44 -3.38
CA GLU A 227 27.36 12.28 -3.33
C GLU A 227 28.20 12.06 -2.06
N LYS A 228 27.52 11.69 -0.97
CA LYS A 228 28.15 11.46 0.33
C LYS A 228 28.82 10.09 0.42
N TYR A 229 28.13 9.02 0.02
CA TYR A 229 28.55 7.64 0.29
C TYR A 229 29.06 6.88 -0.94
N ALA A 230 28.70 7.28 -2.16
CA ALA A 230 29.17 6.58 -3.34
C ALA A 230 30.69 6.81 -3.56
N PRO A 231 31.44 5.81 -4.02
CA PRO A 231 32.87 5.95 -4.25
C PRO A 231 33.17 7.01 -5.32
N LYS A 232 33.95 8.04 -4.96
CA LYS A 232 34.37 9.11 -5.90
C LYS A 232 35.34 8.62 -7.00
N THR A 233 35.89 7.43 -6.84
CA THR A 233 36.87 6.82 -7.77
C THR A 233 36.23 6.08 -8.94
N GLU A 234 34.90 5.93 -8.96
CA GLU A 234 34.20 5.49 -10.16
C GLU A 234 34.28 6.63 -11.18
N ALA A 235 35.17 6.49 -12.18
CA ALA A 235 35.30 7.50 -13.22
C ALA A 235 33.92 7.74 -13.85
N PRO A 236 33.44 9.00 -13.98
CA PRO A 236 32.17 9.32 -14.66
C PRO A 236 32.21 9.05 -16.18
N SER A 237 33.21 8.31 -16.65
CA SER A 237 33.33 7.89 -18.04
C SER A 237 32.62 6.56 -18.25
N LYS A 238 31.44 6.63 -18.88
CA LYS A 238 30.72 5.53 -19.53
C LYS A 238 30.16 4.44 -18.60
N GLY A 239 29.14 4.79 -17.82
CA GLY A 239 27.96 3.92 -17.65
C GLY A 239 28.05 2.79 -16.62
N ASP A 240 29.06 2.79 -15.76
CA ASP A 240 29.23 1.75 -14.71
C ASP A 240 29.32 2.31 -13.28
N CYS A 241 29.17 3.63 -13.07
CA CYS A 241 29.15 4.22 -11.73
C CYS A 241 27.73 4.24 -11.12
N VAL A 242 27.62 4.21 -9.79
CA VAL A 242 26.34 4.28 -9.04
C VAL A 242 25.50 5.48 -9.51
N TYR A 243 26.17 6.61 -9.76
CA TYR A 243 25.51 7.84 -10.17
C TYR A 243 24.83 7.71 -11.55
N ASP A 244 25.50 7.09 -12.53
CA ASP A 244 24.97 6.88 -13.88
C ASP A 244 23.78 5.90 -13.89
N ARG A 245 23.72 4.97 -12.91
CA ARG A 245 22.59 4.04 -12.74
C ARG A 245 21.36 4.71 -12.16
N LEU A 246 21.54 5.61 -11.21
CA LEU A 246 20.44 6.28 -10.50
C LEU A 246 19.93 7.52 -11.23
N PHE A 247 20.81 8.24 -11.93
CA PHE A 247 20.49 9.54 -12.52
C PHE A 247 20.75 9.55 -14.02
N ASN A 248 19.76 10.01 -14.80
CA ASN A 248 19.94 10.25 -16.22
C ASN A 248 20.25 11.73 -16.49
N PRO A 249 21.23 12.05 -17.35
CA PRO A 249 21.42 13.42 -17.82
C PRO A 249 20.20 13.87 -18.64
N THR A 250 19.84 15.14 -18.52
CA THR A 250 18.61 15.77 -19.04
C THR A 250 18.43 15.64 -20.56
N SER A 251 19.43 15.19 -21.31
CA SER A 251 19.48 15.19 -22.78
C SER A 251 19.08 13.88 -23.48
N LYS A 252 18.61 12.84 -22.77
CA LYS A 252 18.24 11.55 -23.42
C LYS A 252 16.78 11.53 -23.89
N GLU A 253 16.57 11.55 -25.22
CA GLU A 253 15.25 11.43 -25.89
C GLU A 253 14.43 10.18 -25.50
N THR A 254 15.09 9.11 -25.04
CA THR A 254 14.47 7.81 -24.77
C THR A 254 13.37 7.87 -23.70
N GLY A 255 13.57 8.66 -22.63
CA GLY A 255 12.57 8.82 -21.56
C GLY A 255 11.28 9.48 -22.07
N THR A 256 11.42 10.51 -22.91
CA THR A 256 10.30 11.22 -23.54
C THR A 256 9.47 10.31 -24.44
N ARG A 257 10.14 9.41 -25.20
CA ARG A 257 9.44 8.46 -26.08
C ARG A 257 8.63 7.42 -25.30
N LEU A 258 9.17 6.86 -24.22
CA LEU A 258 8.46 5.92 -23.35
C LEU A 258 7.23 6.58 -22.70
N MET A 259 7.40 7.78 -22.15
CA MET A 259 6.28 8.55 -21.58
C MET A 259 5.19 8.85 -22.64
N ALA A 260 5.59 9.20 -23.87
CA ALA A 260 4.64 9.43 -24.95
C ALA A 260 3.89 8.15 -25.35
N LEU A 261 4.55 6.99 -25.36
CA LEU A 261 3.90 5.70 -25.59
C LEU A 261 2.92 5.35 -24.47
N MET A 262 3.32 5.49 -23.21
CA MET A 262 2.44 5.26 -22.05
C MET A 262 1.20 6.17 -22.10
N LYS A 263 1.39 7.45 -22.44
CA LYS A 263 0.29 8.40 -22.62
C LYS A 263 -0.67 7.95 -23.71
N LYS A 264 -0.15 7.53 -24.88
CA LYS A 264 -0.99 7.02 -25.98
C LYS A 264 -1.75 5.75 -25.59
N THR A 265 -1.12 4.82 -24.89
CA THR A 265 -1.80 3.62 -24.39
C THR A 265 -2.93 3.99 -23.43
N HIS A 266 -2.69 4.94 -22.52
CA HIS A 266 -3.71 5.42 -21.61
C HIS A 266 -4.85 6.13 -22.34
N GLU A 267 -4.55 6.95 -23.35
CA GLU A 267 -5.56 7.56 -24.23
C GLU A 267 -6.42 6.50 -24.91
N ILE A 268 -5.82 5.45 -25.49
CA ILE A 268 -6.53 4.35 -26.15
C ILE A 268 -7.45 3.61 -25.17
N ILE A 269 -6.94 3.26 -23.98
CA ILE A 269 -7.73 2.57 -22.94
C ILE A 269 -8.96 3.41 -22.54
N ASN A 270 -8.81 4.74 -22.53
CA ASN A 270 -9.88 5.65 -22.12
C ASN A 270 -10.85 6.05 -23.25
N MET A 271 -10.62 5.64 -24.51
CA MET A 271 -11.49 6.06 -25.63
C MET A 271 -12.92 5.54 -25.51
N ASP A 272 -13.11 4.30 -25.02
CA ASP A 272 -14.41 3.62 -24.97
C ASP A 272 -14.73 3.13 -23.54
N ARG A 273 -14.43 3.98 -22.55
CA ARG A 273 -14.58 3.63 -21.13
C ARG A 273 -16.05 3.58 -20.72
N ALA A 274 -16.68 2.40 -20.87
CA ALA A 274 -18.07 2.17 -20.47
C ALA A 274 -18.27 2.04 -18.95
N PHE A 275 -17.18 1.83 -18.20
CA PHE A 275 -17.19 1.59 -16.76
C PHE A 275 -16.09 2.44 -16.09
N PRO A 276 -16.27 2.96 -14.86
CA PRO A 276 -15.28 3.81 -14.21
C PRO A 276 -13.95 3.11 -13.91
N PHE A 277 -13.88 1.78 -14.05
CA PHE A 277 -12.69 0.97 -13.82
C PHE A 277 -12.43 0.07 -15.04
N THR A 278 -11.17 -0.03 -15.46
CA THR A 278 -10.75 -0.90 -16.56
C THR A 278 -10.46 -2.31 -16.06
N ASP A 279 -9.92 -2.39 -14.84
CA ASP A 279 -9.53 -3.61 -14.17
C ASP A 279 -9.54 -3.39 -12.64
N SER A 280 -9.26 -4.43 -11.87
CA SER A 280 -9.28 -4.39 -10.40
C SER A 280 -8.24 -3.46 -9.78
N THR A 281 -7.15 -3.13 -10.49
CA THR A 281 -6.10 -2.23 -9.97
C THR A 281 -6.55 -0.77 -9.89
N GLN A 282 -7.63 -0.43 -10.60
CA GLN A 282 -8.24 0.90 -10.57
C GLN A 282 -9.37 1.00 -9.52
N VAL A 283 -9.75 -0.10 -8.87
CA VAL A 283 -10.74 -0.06 -7.79
C VAL A 283 -10.07 0.54 -6.55
N PRO A 284 -10.73 1.45 -5.80
CA PRO A 284 -10.21 1.93 -4.53
C PRO A 284 -9.81 0.77 -3.60
N SER A 285 -8.50 0.60 -3.39
CA SER A 285 -7.95 -0.32 -2.40
C SER A 285 -7.88 0.37 -1.05
N TYR A 286 -7.97 -0.41 0.04
CA TYR A 286 -7.88 0.20 1.37
C TYR A 286 -6.49 0.83 1.58
N THR A 287 -6.48 1.96 2.29
CA THR A 287 -5.29 2.67 2.72
C THR A 287 -5.44 3.16 4.16
N SER A 288 -4.36 3.75 4.68
CA SER A 288 -4.37 4.46 5.95
C SER A 288 -4.83 5.90 5.72
N VAL A 289 -5.91 6.32 6.39
CA VAL A 289 -6.47 7.67 6.29
C VAL A 289 -6.47 8.36 7.66
N PRO A 290 -6.34 9.70 7.69
CA PRO A 290 -6.28 10.44 8.93
C PRO A 290 -7.63 10.45 9.65
N TRP A 291 -7.57 10.34 10.98
CA TRP A 291 -8.75 10.51 11.83
C TRP A 291 -9.33 11.91 11.68
N ARG A 292 -10.66 12.00 11.54
CA ARG A 292 -11.41 13.25 11.46
C ARG A 292 -12.12 13.53 12.78
N ASP A 293 -11.95 14.74 13.29
CA ASP A 293 -12.55 15.14 14.56
C ASP A 293 -14.08 15.28 14.43
N PRO A 294 -14.90 14.58 15.24
CA PRO A 294 -16.35 14.67 15.13
C PRO A 294 -16.94 16.06 15.42
N LYS A 295 -16.22 16.89 16.20
CA LYS A 295 -16.63 18.25 16.59
C LYS A 295 -16.10 19.30 15.63
N THR A 296 -14.78 19.31 15.40
CA THR A 296 -14.15 20.35 14.56
C THR A 296 -14.17 20.00 13.08
N LYS A 297 -14.49 18.74 12.75
CA LYS A 297 -14.53 18.19 11.39
C LYS A 297 -13.17 18.27 10.65
N ALA A 298 -12.09 18.58 11.36
CA ALA A 298 -10.73 18.67 10.85
C ALA A 298 -10.02 17.31 10.87
N PHE A 299 -9.16 17.06 9.89
CA PHE A 299 -8.31 15.87 9.86
C PHE A 299 -7.10 16.04 10.77
N SER A 300 -6.73 14.97 11.46
CA SER A 300 -5.52 14.93 12.27
C SER A 300 -4.28 14.88 11.38
N THR A 301 -3.25 15.61 11.77
CA THR A 301 -1.90 15.51 11.18
C THR A 301 -1.05 14.43 11.87
N ASN A 302 -1.60 13.71 12.84
CA ASN A 302 -0.87 12.69 13.58
C ASN A 302 -1.20 11.30 13.02
N HIS A 303 -0.27 10.76 12.24
CA HIS A 303 -0.40 9.44 11.61
C HIS A 303 -0.64 8.28 12.59
N SER A 304 -0.33 8.44 13.88
CA SER A 304 -0.66 7.41 14.89
C SER A 304 -2.16 7.27 15.17
N LYS A 305 -2.97 8.27 14.77
CA LYS A 305 -4.43 8.23 14.86
C LYS A 305 -5.09 7.67 13.61
N ASP A 306 -4.33 7.47 12.54
CA ASP A 306 -4.87 6.98 11.28
C ASP A 306 -5.57 5.64 11.46
N TYR A 307 -6.53 5.39 10.59
CA TYR A 307 -7.32 4.17 10.55
C TYR A 307 -7.37 3.65 9.11
N SER A 308 -7.70 2.36 8.94
CA SER A 308 -7.84 1.82 7.58
C SER A 308 -9.28 1.95 7.11
N ASN A 309 -9.44 2.43 5.88
CA ASN A 309 -10.71 2.86 5.31
C ASN A 309 -11.39 1.75 4.47
N CYS A 310 -11.31 0.49 4.90
CA CYS A 310 -11.74 -0.65 4.09
C CYS A 310 -13.22 -0.55 3.67
N VAL A 311 -14.12 -0.29 4.62
CA VAL A 311 -15.56 -0.20 4.36
C VAL A 311 -15.88 1.07 3.57
N GLU A 312 -15.20 2.16 3.89
CA GLU A 312 -15.30 3.42 3.17
C GLU A 312 -14.92 3.24 1.68
N CYS A 313 -13.86 2.50 1.36
CA CYS A 313 -13.45 2.17 0.00
C CYS A 313 -14.48 1.30 -0.74
N MET A 314 -15.17 0.38 -0.06
CA MET A 314 -16.25 -0.40 -0.66
C MET A 314 -17.41 0.52 -1.09
N ILE A 315 -17.82 1.44 -0.21
CA ILE A 315 -18.88 2.41 -0.52
C ILE A 315 -18.42 3.36 -1.63
N LEU A 316 -17.16 3.83 -1.59
CA LEU A 316 -16.58 4.66 -2.66
C LEU A 316 -16.63 3.96 -4.01
N SER A 317 -16.22 2.68 -4.06
CA SER A 317 -16.22 1.89 -5.30
C SER A 317 -17.63 1.79 -5.88
N LEU A 318 -18.64 1.57 -5.03
CA LEU A 318 -20.03 1.57 -5.43
C LEU A 318 -20.47 2.93 -5.99
N PHE A 319 -20.16 4.03 -5.31
CA PHE A 319 -20.52 5.37 -5.77
C PHE A 319 -19.79 5.77 -7.04
N CYS A 320 -18.55 5.34 -7.23
CA CYS A 320 -17.87 5.50 -8.51
C CYS A 320 -18.68 4.84 -9.64
N CYS A 321 -19.22 3.63 -9.44
CA CYS A 321 -20.08 2.99 -10.43
C CYS A 321 -21.41 3.72 -10.64
N LEU A 322 -22.06 4.17 -9.56
CA LEU A 322 -23.38 4.79 -9.62
C LEU A 322 -23.36 6.22 -10.19
N ALA A 323 -22.29 6.97 -9.93
CA ALA A 323 -22.16 8.35 -10.36
C ALA A 323 -21.56 8.48 -11.77
N TYR A 324 -20.89 7.44 -12.29
CA TYR A 324 -20.22 7.50 -13.58
C TYR A 324 -21.20 7.54 -14.76
N ASP A 325 -21.07 8.56 -15.60
CA ASP A 325 -21.77 8.73 -16.86
C ASP A 325 -20.83 8.39 -18.02
N PRO A 326 -21.02 7.26 -18.72
CA PRO A 326 -20.17 6.86 -19.84
C PRO A 326 -20.39 7.71 -21.10
N SER A 327 -21.43 8.55 -21.17
CA SER A 327 -21.71 9.38 -22.35
C SER A 327 -20.75 10.57 -22.50
N ASP A 328 -20.25 11.10 -21.39
CA ASP A 328 -19.27 12.19 -21.37
C ASP A 328 -18.08 11.93 -20.42
N PHE A 329 -17.96 10.69 -19.94
CA PHE A 329 -16.86 10.17 -19.10
C PHE A 329 -16.68 10.95 -17.79
N LYS A 330 -17.79 11.39 -17.17
CA LYS A 330 -17.78 12.18 -15.93
C LYS A 330 -18.63 11.56 -14.85
N TYR A 331 -18.37 11.96 -13.61
CA TYR A 331 -19.21 11.62 -12.47
C TYR A 331 -20.26 12.70 -12.26
N LYS A 332 -21.50 12.28 -11.98
CA LYS A 332 -22.67 13.13 -11.75
C LYS A 332 -23.49 12.55 -10.61
N THR A 333 -24.15 13.40 -9.85
CA THR A 333 -25.06 13.01 -8.77
C THR A 333 -26.49 13.51 -8.99
N ASP A 334 -26.73 14.26 -10.07
CA ASP A 334 -28.03 14.89 -10.36
C ASP A 334 -29.17 13.86 -10.51
N HIS A 335 -28.86 12.65 -10.98
CA HIS A 335 -29.83 11.56 -11.11
C HIS A 335 -30.14 10.85 -9.78
N MET A 336 -29.39 11.12 -8.71
CA MET A 336 -29.56 10.49 -7.39
C MET A 336 -30.55 11.26 -6.49
N GLY A 337 -31.13 12.36 -6.98
CA GLY A 337 -32.06 13.18 -6.22
C GLY A 337 -31.36 14.10 -5.23
N ASN A 338 -31.84 14.15 -3.99
CA ASN A 338 -31.32 15.04 -2.96
C ASN A 338 -30.16 14.40 -2.19
N VAL A 339 -28.94 14.45 -2.71
CA VAL A 339 -27.74 13.95 -2.00
C VAL A 339 -27.19 14.95 -0.98
N SER A 340 -26.33 14.50 -0.06
CA SER A 340 -25.63 15.37 0.87
C SER A 340 -24.71 16.35 0.14
N GLU A 341 -24.44 17.51 0.75
CA GLU A 341 -23.59 18.53 0.13
C GLU A 341 -22.16 18.00 -0.06
N GLU A 342 -21.62 17.28 0.92
CA GLU A 342 -20.28 16.66 0.82
C GLU A 342 -20.19 15.65 -0.32
N LEU A 343 -21.24 14.84 -0.55
CA LEU A 343 -21.28 13.89 -1.67
C LEU A 343 -21.35 14.61 -3.02
N LYS A 344 -22.12 15.69 -3.09
CA LYS A 344 -22.24 16.53 -4.29
C LYS A 344 -20.93 17.25 -4.62
N GLU A 345 -20.28 17.82 -3.62
CA GLU A 345 -18.96 18.47 -3.74
C GLU A 345 -17.90 17.46 -4.22
N PHE A 346 -17.89 16.26 -3.64
CA PHE A 346 -16.91 15.22 -3.96
C PHE A 346 -16.88 14.84 -5.46
N PHE A 347 -18.05 14.75 -6.09
CA PHE A 347 -18.20 14.42 -7.52
C PHE A 347 -18.33 15.66 -8.43
N ALA A 348 -18.07 16.87 -7.94
CA ALA A 348 -18.27 18.09 -8.72
C ALA A 348 -17.27 18.23 -9.89
N PRO A 349 -17.70 18.69 -11.09
CA PRO A 349 -16.87 18.75 -12.32
C PRO A 349 -15.52 19.50 -12.19
N GLY A 350 -15.43 20.49 -11.28
CA GLY A 350 -14.21 21.26 -11.04
C GLY A 350 -13.06 20.41 -10.46
N GLU A 351 -13.39 19.34 -9.75
CA GLU A 351 -12.45 18.43 -9.10
C GLU A 351 -12.22 17.14 -9.94
N ASN A 352 -12.88 17.02 -11.10
CA ASN A 352 -13.07 15.79 -11.88
C ASN A 352 -12.09 15.57 -13.06
N LYS A 353 -10.92 16.24 -13.11
CA LYS A 353 -10.03 16.14 -14.28
C LYS A 353 -9.30 14.79 -14.41
N SER A 354 -9.12 14.05 -13.32
CA SER A 354 -8.72 12.64 -13.33
C SER A 354 -9.10 11.96 -12.02
N PHE A 355 -10.05 11.02 -12.05
CA PHE A 355 -10.31 10.13 -10.93
C PHE A 355 -9.24 9.04 -10.91
N ASP A 356 -8.14 9.31 -10.23
CA ASP A 356 -7.24 8.25 -9.79
C ASP A 356 -7.65 7.83 -8.37
N THR A 357 -8.57 6.88 -8.33
CA THR A 357 -9.13 6.25 -7.12
C THR A 357 -8.10 5.56 -6.25
N THR A 358 -6.89 5.33 -6.77
CA THR A 358 -5.77 4.74 -6.04
C THR A 358 -5.00 5.77 -5.19
N LYS A 359 -5.23 7.08 -5.42
CA LYS A 359 -4.54 8.13 -4.67
C LYS A 359 -5.09 8.31 -3.27
N ALA A 360 -4.18 8.40 -2.29
CA ALA A 360 -4.54 8.63 -0.89
C ALA A 360 -5.36 9.91 -0.71
N GLU A 361 -4.97 11.03 -1.33
CA GLU A 361 -5.71 12.30 -1.27
C GLU A 361 -7.18 12.14 -1.66
N PHE A 362 -7.45 11.37 -2.71
CA PHE A 362 -8.80 11.10 -3.18
C PHE A 362 -9.62 10.34 -2.13
N GLN A 363 -9.03 9.30 -1.53
CA GLN A 363 -9.68 8.53 -0.48
C GLN A 363 -9.84 9.32 0.83
N ILE A 364 -8.93 10.24 1.16
CA ILE A 364 -9.06 11.16 2.31
C ILE A 364 -10.23 12.13 2.08
N ARG A 365 -10.38 12.65 0.86
CA ARG A 365 -11.55 13.47 0.49
C ARG A 365 -12.85 12.67 0.65
N TRP A 366 -12.86 11.40 0.26
CA TRP A 366 -14.03 10.53 0.45
C TRP A 366 -14.38 10.35 1.93
N CYS A 367 -13.39 10.25 2.83
CA CYS A 367 -13.66 10.19 4.26
C CYS A 367 -14.39 11.43 4.80
N LYS A 368 -14.35 12.60 4.13
CA LYS A 368 -15.20 13.75 4.50
C LYS A 368 -16.69 13.44 4.33
N VAL A 369 -17.04 12.62 3.33
CA VAL A 369 -18.42 12.26 2.97
C VAL A 369 -18.99 11.25 3.96
N VAL A 370 -18.21 10.25 4.37
CA VAL A 370 -18.72 9.09 5.13
C VAL A 370 -18.31 9.06 6.60
N ALA A 371 -17.34 9.88 7.04
CA ALA A 371 -16.98 9.97 8.46
C ALA A 371 -17.72 11.10 9.17
N CYS A 372 -17.98 10.92 10.45
CA CYS A 372 -18.65 11.92 11.28
C CYS A 372 -20.07 12.28 10.81
N LEU A 373 -20.78 11.32 10.21
CA LEU A 373 -22.21 11.43 9.90
C LEU A 373 -23.03 11.51 11.19
N ASP A 374 -24.12 12.27 11.15
CA ASP A 374 -24.94 12.58 12.33
C ASP A 374 -25.89 11.43 12.70
N GLU A 375 -26.33 10.66 11.69
CA GLU A 375 -27.15 9.45 11.87
C GLU A 375 -26.61 8.53 13.00
N PRO A 376 -27.30 8.43 14.14
CA PRO A 376 -26.83 7.67 15.30
C PRO A 376 -26.82 6.16 15.08
N ARG A 377 -27.57 5.65 14.08
CA ARG A 377 -27.66 4.21 13.78
C ARG A 377 -26.46 3.68 12.99
N ILE A 378 -25.61 4.56 12.45
CA ILE A 378 -24.37 4.16 11.79
C ILE A 378 -23.34 3.78 12.85
N THR A 379 -22.75 2.60 12.69
CA THR A 379 -21.75 2.05 13.60
C THR A 379 -20.35 2.31 13.07
N TYR A 380 -19.47 2.71 13.98
CA TYR A 380 -18.06 3.02 13.72
C TYR A 380 -17.19 2.35 14.77
N CYS A 381 -16.03 1.85 14.37
CA CYS A 381 -15.05 1.26 15.28
C CYS A 381 -14.29 2.32 16.11
N ARG A 382 -14.17 3.57 15.62
CA ARG A 382 -13.40 4.63 16.29
C ARG A 382 -14.11 5.99 16.28
N ASN A 383 -15.01 6.21 17.24
CA ASN A 383 -15.64 7.53 17.47
C ASN A 383 -16.01 8.28 16.17
N ARG A 384 -17.02 7.76 15.45
CA ARG A 384 -17.49 8.29 14.17
C ARG A 384 -16.47 8.25 13.01
N ASN A 385 -15.40 7.47 13.14
CA ASN A 385 -14.43 7.13 12.10
C ASN A 385 -14.21 5.63 12.08
N GLU A 386 -13.68 5.10 10.97
CA GLU A 386 -13.52 3.66 10.72
C GLU A 386 -14.90 2.97 10.75
N LEU A 387 -15.60 2.95 9.62
CA LEU A 387 -16.91 2.30 9.52
C LEU A 387 -16.83 0.82 9.90
N ASP A 388 -17.77 0.38 10.74
CA ASP A 388 -17.88 -1.03 11.10
C ASP A 388 -18.41 -1.87 9.93
N ILE A 389 -18.01 -3.13 9.89
CA ILE A 389 -18.35 -4.05 8.81
C ILE A 389 -19.84 -4.43 8.85
N GLY A 390 -20.42 -4.67 7.67
CA GLY A 390 -21.76 -5.25 7.54
C GLY A 390 -22.65 -4.51 6.56
N LEU A 391 -23.40 -5.27 5.75
CA LEU A 391 -24.25 -4.73 4.69
C LEU A 391 -25.31 -3.75 5.22
N ILE A 392 -25.90 -4.03 6.39
CA ILE A 392 -26.89 -3.14 7.02
C ILE A 392 -26.27 -1.79 7.38
N ASN A 393 -25.06 -1.80 7.94
CA ASN A 393 -24.36 -0.57 8.28
C ASN A 393 -24.01 0.23 7.01
N MET A 394 -23.52 -0.43 5.96
CA MET A 394 -23.28 0.20 4.67
C MET A 394 -24.54 0.81 4.05
N LEU A 395 -25.68 0.09 4.11
CA LEU A 395 -26.97 0.62 3.64
C LEU A 395 -27.41 1.85 4.44
N MET A 396 -27.20 1.86 5.75
CA MET A 396 -27.50 3.02 6.60
C MET A 396 -26.62 4.23 6.25
N VAL A 397 -25.33 4.01 5.95
CA VAL A 397 -24.42 5.07 5.46
C VAL A 397 -24.89 5.60 4.11
N ILE A 398 -25.21 4.71 3.16
CA ILE A 398 -25.71 5.08 1.83
C ILE A 398 -26.99 5.91 1.98
N ALA A 399 -27.94 5.43 2.79
CA ALA A 399 -29.20 6.10 3.11
C ALA A 399 -29.00 7.51 3.63
N GLU A 400 -28.03 7.72 4.54
CA GLU A 400 -27.70 9.04 5.07
C GLU A 400 -27.12 9.97 4.00
N ILE A 401 -26.11 9.53 3.23
CA ILE A 401 -25.43 10.42 2.27
C ILE A 401 -26.27 10.73 1.03
N VAL A 402 -27.31 9.94 0.74
CA VAL A 402 -28.32 10.24 -0.30
C VAL A 402 -29.57 10.93 0.26
N ASN A 403 -29.53 11.38 1.52
CA ASN A 403 -30.64 11.96 2.29
C ASN A 403 -31.97 11.23 2.10
N ILE A 404 -31.97 9.90 2.22
CA ILE A 404 -33.21 9.13 2.18
C ILE A 404 -34.08 9.47 3.40
N SER A 405 -35.40 9.36 3.24
CA SER A 405 -36.34 9.67 4.33
C SER A 405 -36.15 8.74 5.54
N GLU A 406 -36.48 9.25 6.73
CA GLU A 406 -36.45 8.47 7.97
C GLU A 406 -37.31 7.20 7.90
N GLU A 407 -38.44 7.21 7.17
CA GLU A 407 -39.28 6.03 6.96
C GLU A 407 -38.50 4.89 6.27
N GLU A 408 -37.67 5.21 5.28
CA GLU A 408 -36.85 4.23 4.58
C GLU A 408 -35.70 3.71 5.46
N LYS A 409 -35.10 4.59 6.28
CA LYS A 409 -34.10 4.17 7.27
C LYS A 409 -34.68 3.20 8.32
N GLU A 410 -35.93 3.43 8.75
CA GLU A 410 -36.65 2.52 9.65
C GLU A 410 -36.91 1.15 8.99
N LYS A 411 -37.16 1.09 7.67
CA LYS A 411 -37.28 -0.19 6.95
C LYS A 411 -35.97 -1.00 6.98
N ILE A 412 -34.82 -0.32 6.85
CA ILE A 412 -33.49 -0.95 6.95
C ILE A 412 -33.28 -1.54 8.36
N LEU A 413 -33.64 -0.79 9.40
CA LEU A 413 -33.57 -1.28 10.79
C LEU A 413 -34.50 -2.47 11.03
N GLY A 414 -35.76 -2.36 10.64
CA GLY A 414 -36.72 -3.45 10.83
C GLY A 414 -36.30 -4.73 10.11
N PHE A 415 -35.58 -4.61 8.98
CA PHE A 415 -34.97 -5.77 8.33
C PHE A 415 -33.83 -6.38 9.17
N SER A 416 -32.97 -5.56 9.76
CA SER A 416 -31.91 -6.00 10.69
C SER A 416 -32.46 -6.75 11.89
N GLU A 417 -33.53 -6.25 12.51
CA GLU A 417 -34.18 -6.89 13.66
C GLU A 417 -34.76 -8.25 13.31
N ARG A 418 -35.48 -8.36 12.19
CA ARG A 418 -36.01 -9.65 11.70
C ARG A 418 -34.93 -10.69 11.40
N LEU A 419 -33.74 -10.24 10.98
CA LEU A 419 -32.60 -11.15 10.77
C LEU A 419 -32.04 -11.69 12.09
N LYS A 420 -32.00 -10.87 13.14
CA LYS A 420 -31.57 -11.31 14.48
C LYS A 420 -32.53 -12.33 15.08
N GLU A 421 -33.84 -12.04 15.02
CA GLU A 421 -34.88 -12.95 15.52
C GLU A 421 -34.87 -14.32 14.85
N LYS A 422 -34.48 -14.40 13.57
CA LYS A 422 -34.37 -15.68 12.85
C LYS A 422 -33.15 -16.47 13.31
N ARG A 423 -31.99 -15.84 13.50
CA ARG A 423 -30.79 -16.52 14.00
C ARG A 423 -30.99 -17.08 15.41
N GLU A 424 -31.61 -16.31 16.29
CA GLU A 424 -31.88 -16.75 17.66
C GLU A 424 -32.77 -18.00 17.69
N LYS A 425 -33.75 -18.09 16.78
CA LYS A 425 -34.59 -19.29 16.63
C LYS A 425 -33.84 -20.49 16.06
N GLU A 426 -32.92 -20.27 15.13
CA GLU A 426 -32.08 -21.34 14.56
C GLU A 426 -31.07 -21.88 15.59
N GLU A 427 -30.57 -21.04 16.50
CA GLU A 427 -29.67 -21.46 17.60
C GLU A 427 -30.38 -22.14 18.78
N GLU A 428 -31.70 -21.97 18.93
CA GLU A 428 -32.51 -22.67 19.94
C GLU A 428 -32.97 -24.07 19.49
N ASP A 429 -32.94 -24.35 18.18
CA ASP A 429 -33.40 -25.61 17.56
C ASP A 429 -32.25 -26.62 17.28
N ASP A 430 -30.98 -26.24 17.50
CA ASP A 430 -29.75 -27.08 17.45
C ASP A 430 -29.25 -27.47 18.86
#